data_AF-A0A7X4GWL9-F1
#
_entry.id   AF-A0A7X4GWL9-F1
#
_cell.length_a   1.000
_cell.length_b   1.000
_cell.length_c   1.000
_cell.angle_alpha   90.00
_cell.angle_beta   90.00
_cell.angle_gamma   90.00
#
_symmetry.space_group_name_H-M   'P 1'
#
loop_
_entity.id
_entity.type
_entity.pdbx_description
1 polymer ?
#
loop_
_entity_poly.entity_id
_entity_poly.type
_entity_poly.pdbx_seq_one_letter_code
_entity_poly.pdbx_strand_id
1 'polypeptide(L)'
;MSVGYAAPIDAAQFFGEFTPAPVTPLDDLAREYYERTEAYDRTVCTGPIRDGSIMPATAREQSLINRHATDLLRELRQRAERLGYTRNDLRQAMRNYK
;
A
#
# COMPACT_ATOMS: atom_id res chain seq x y z
N MET A 1 25.13 17.42 52.05
CA MET A 1 24.19 17.27 50.93
C MET A 1 24.74 16.22 50.00
N SER A 2 24.22 14.99 50.07
CA SER A 2 24.70 13.83 49.30
C SER A 2 23.99 13.79 47.94
N VAL A 3 24.72 14.05 46.87
CA VAL A 3 24.22 13.95 45.50
C VAL A 3 24.24 12.48 45.10
N GLY A 4 23.06 11.89 44.90
CA GLY A 4 22.91 10.52 44.42
C GLY A 4 23.35 10.42 42.95
N TYR A 5 24.32 9.55 42.68
CA TYR A 5 24.74 9.21 41.33
C TYR A 5 23.68 8.31 40.70
N ALA A 6 22.90 8.82 39.74
CA ALA A 6 22.09 7.98 38.87
C ALA A 6 23.04 7.16 37.98
N ALA A 7 22.89 5.84 38.00
CA ALA A 7 23.66 4.95 37.13
C ALA A 7 23.47 5.37 35.66
N PRO A 8 24.52 5.36 34.83
CA PRO A 8 24.37 5.64 33.41
C PRO A 8 23.50 4.54 32.80
N ILE A 9 22.42 4.96 32.13
CA ILE A 9 21.64 4.08 31.27
C ILE A 9 22.60 3.61 30.18
N ASP A 10 22.88 2.30 30.15
CA ASP A 10 23.72 1.69 29.13
C ASP A 10 23.09 1.94 27.76
N ALA A 11 23.78 2.72 26.92
CA ALA A 11 23.34 3.09 25.58
C ALA A 11 23.21 1.87 24.64
N ALA A 12 23.63 0.68 25.07
CA ALA A 12 23.54 -0.56 24.29
C ALA A 12 22.16 -1.25 24.33
N GLN A 13 21.20 -0.81 25.14
CA GLN A 13 19.94 -1.57 25.36
C GLN A 13 18.72 -1.15 24.52
N PHE A 14 18.89 -0.43 23.40
CA PHE A 14 17.74 -0.06 22.56
C PHE A 14 17.99 -0.22 21.04
N PHE A 15 18.58 -1.33 20.64
CA PHE A 15 18.52 -1.76 19.23
C PHE A 15 17.78 -3.08 19.16
N GLY A 16 16.45 -3.01 19.26
CA GLY A 16 15.61 -4.11 18.79
C GLY A 16 15.86 -4.26 17.29
N GLU A 17 16.35 -5.42 16.88
CA GLU A 17 16.57 -5.75 15.47
C GLU A 17 15.19 -5.78 14.78
N PHE A 18 14.90 -4.76 13.97
CA PHE A 18 13.70 -4.74 13.14
C PHE A 18 13.94 -5.65 11.94
N THR A 19 13.56 -6.93 12.06
CA THR A 19 13.42 -7.80 10.90
C THR A 19 12.05 -7.55 10.27
N PRO A 20 11.97 -6.88 9.09
CA PRO A 20 10.70 -6.78 8.39
C PRO A 20 10.20 -8.19 8.07
N ALA A 21 8.89 -8.40 8.21
CA ALA A 21 8.28 -9.64 7.74
C ALA A 21 8.62 -9.86 6.25
N PRO A 22 8.86 -11.10 5.81
CA PRO A 22 9.15 -11.38 4.42
C PRO A 22 7.98 -10.92 3.53
N VAL A 23 8.29 -10.18 2.46
CA VAL A 23 7.32 -9.74 1.45
C VAL A 23 6.70 -10.98 0.81
N THR A 24 5.37 -11.06 0.83
CA THR A 24 4.63 -12.16 0.21
C THR A 24 4.23 -11.81 -1.23
N PRO A 25 3.93 -12.81 -2.08
CA PRO A 25 3.38 -12.54 -3.40
C PRO A 25 2.08 -11.71 -3.38
N LEU A 26 1.31 -11.76 -2.28
CA LEU A 26 0.10 -10.94 -2.12
C LEU A 26 0.43 -9.47 -1.85
N ASP A 27 1.53 -9.19 -1.16
CA ASP A 27 2.00 -7.82 -0.92
C ASP A 27 2.49 -7.20 -2.24
N ASP A 28 3.14 -7.98 -3.09
CA ASP A 28 3.53 -7.55 -4.42
C ASP A 28 2.32 -7.22 -5.30
N LEU A 29 1.29 -8.07 -5.30
CA LEU A 29 0.05 -7.81 -6.03
C LEU A 29 -0.71 -6.60 -5.48
N ALA A 30 -0.72 -6.41 -4.15
CA ALA A 30 -1.31 -5.25 -3.51
C ALA A 30 -0.59 -3.96 -3.90
N ARG A 31 0.74 -3.95 -3.83
CA ARG A 31 1.58 -2.83 -4.30
C ARG A 31 1.33 -2.52 -5.78
N GLU A 32 1.37 -3.55 -6.63
CA GLU A 32 1.14 -3.41 -8.08
C GLU A 32 -0.23 -2.77 -8.36
N TYR A 33 -1.27 -3.13 -7.60
CA TYR A 33 -2.58 -2.48 -7.73
C TYR A 33 -2.49 -0.97 -7.53
N TYR A 34 -1.93 -0.52 -6.41
CA TYR A 34 -1.88 0.91 -6.08
C TYR A 34 -1.02 1.69 -7.07
N GLU A 35 0.17 1.18 -7.40
CA GLU A 35 1.08 1.83 -8.36
C GLU A 35 0.44 1.98 -9.74
N ARG A 36 -0.21 0.93 -10.26
CA ARG A 36 -0.85 0.98 -11.59
C ARG A 36 -2.08 1.88 -11.58
N THR A 37 -2.90 1.86 -10.52
CA THR A 37 -4.03 2.78 -10.41
C THR A 37 -3.58 4.23 -10.34
N GLU A 38 -2.57 4.54 -9.53
CA GLU A 38 -2.05 5.91 -9.41
C GLU A 38 -1.43 6.39 -10.72
N ALA A 39 -0.65 5.52 -11.40
CA ALA A 39 -0.09 5.84 -12.70
C ALA A 39 -1.19 6.15 -13.74
N TYR A 40 -2.27 5.36 -13.77
CA TYR A 40 -3.38 5.61 -14.67
C TYR A 40 -4.14 6.88 -14.32
N ASP A 41 -4.45 7.11 -13.04
CA ASP A 41 -5.14 8.31 -12.56
C ASP A 41 -4.35 9.56 -12.95
N ARG A 42 -3.01 9.55 -12.86
CA ARG A 42 -2.15 10.66 -13.31
C ARG A 42 -2.22 10.95 -14.82
N THR A 43 -2.64 9.99 -15.64
CA THR A 43 -2.83 10.19 -17.10
C THR A 43 -4.23 10.66 -17.47
N VAL A 44 -5.22 10.37 -16.62
CA VAL A 44 -6.64 10.62 -16.91
C VAL A 44 -7.16 11.85 -16.19
N CYS A 45 -6.88 11.96 -14.90
CA CYS A 45 -7.43 12.99 -14.03
C CYS A 45 -6.77 14.34 -14.33
N THR A 46 -7.61 15.37 -14.52
CA THR A 46 -7.14 16.76 -14.73
C THR A 46 -7.68 17.73 -13.68
N GLY A 47 -8.26 17.22 -12.60
CA GLY A 47 -8.81 18.01 -11.51
C GLY A 47 -7.77 18.44 -10.47
N PRO A 48 -8.22 18.94 -9.31
CA PRO A 48 -7.33 19.40 -8.27
C PRO A 48 -6.53 18.24 -7.66
N ILE A 49 -5.34 18.55 -7.16
CA ILE A 49 -4.56 17.61 -6.34
C ILE A 49 -5.13 17.64 -4.91
N ARG A 50 -5.41 16.47 -4.35
CA ARG A 50 -5.79 16.29 -2.92
C ARG A 50 -4.96 15.16 -2.33
N ASP A 51 -4.33 15.42 -1.19
CA ASP A 51 -3.49 14.45 -0.48
C ASP A 51 -2.43 13.76 -1.36
N GLY A 52 -1.86 14.51 -2.32
CA GLY A 52 -0.87 13.99 -3.27
C GLY A 52 -1.43 13.30 -4.52
N SER A 53 -2.76 13.08 -4.59
CA SER A 53 -3.42 12.41 -5.71
C SER A 53 -4.16 13.41 -6.61
N ILE A 54 -4.09 13.20 -7.93
CA ILE A 54 -4.83 14.01 -8.91
C ILE A 54 -6.27 13.52 -8.96
N MET A 55 -7.23 14.39 -8.64
CA MET A 55 -8.65 14.04 -8.63
C MET A 55 -9.26 14.17 -10.04
N PRO A 56 -10.28 13.37 -10.39
CA PRO A 56 -11.00 13.56 -11.64
C PRO A 56 -11.74 14.90 -11.63
N ALA A 57 -11.66 15.66 -12.73
CA ALA A 57 -12.41 16.89 -12.95
C ALA A 57 -13.84 16.62 -13.42
N THR A 58 -14.06 15.46 -14.08
CA THR A 58 -15.34 15.12 -14.71
C THR A 58 -15.85 13.72 -14.34
N ALA A 59 -17.16 13.51 -14.47
CA ALA A 59 -17.78 12.18 -14.30
C ALA A 59 -17.25 11.14 -15.31
N ARG A 60 -16.78 11.61 -16.49
CA ARG A 60 -16.15 10.76 -17.49
C ARG A 60 -14.81 10.24 -17.00
N GLU A 61 -13.94 11.11 -16.49
CA GLU A 61 -12.66 10.72 -15.88
C GLU A 61 -12.89 9.74 -14.72
N GLN A 62 -13.85 10.05 -13.85
CA GLN A 62 -14.22 9.17 -12.74
C GLN A 62 -14.65 7.77 -13.22
N SER A 63 -15.40 7.70 -14.33
CA SER A 63 -15.82 6.43 -14.92
C SER A 63 -14.65 5.64 -15.52
N LEU A 64 -13.66 6.33 -16.11
CA LEU A 64 -12.47 5.71 -16.69
C LEU A 64 -11.60 5.09 -15.60
N ILE A 65 -11.29 5.82 -14.53
CA ILE A 65 -10.45 5.32 -13.43
C ILE A 65 -11.14 4.16 -12.70
N ASN A 66 -12.47 4.23 -12.50
CA ASN A 66 -13.23 3.14 -11.89
C ASN A 66 -13.23 1.87 -12.74
N ARG A 67 -13.35 2.02 -14.06
CA ARG A 67 -13.26 0.89 -15.00
C ARG A 67 -11.86 0.26 -14.93
N HIS A 68 -10.82 1.09 -15.01
CA HIS A 68 -9.44 0.62 -14.94
C HIS A 68 -9.16 -0.15 -13.63
N ALA A 69 -9.55 0.41 -12.49
CA ALA A 69 -9.39 -0.24 -11.19
C ALA A 69 -10.14 -1.59 -11.12
N THR A 70 -11.34 -1.67 -11.69
CA THR A 70 -12.13 -2.91 -11.72
C THR A 70 -11.48 -3.98 -12.59
N ASP A 71 -11.03 -3.61 -13.80
CA ASP A 71 -10.35 -4.53 -14.71
C ASP A 71 -9.02 -5.03 -14.14
N LEU A 72 -8.24 -4.13 -13.54
CA LEU A 72 -7.00 -4.46 -12.87
C LEU A 72 -7.23 -5.40 -11.67
N LEU A 73 -8.24 -5.12 -10.85
CA LEU A 73 -8.54 -5.98 -9.71
C LEU A 73 -8.97 -7.39 -10.16
N ARG A 74 -9.68 -7.52 -11.29
CA ARG A 74 -9.99 -8.82 -11.88
C ARG A 74 -8.73 -9.55 -12.35
N GLU A 75 -7.82 -8.84 -13.01
CA GLU A 75 -6.54 -9.37 -13.47
C GLU A 75 -5.69 -9.90 -12.29
N LEU A 76 -5.51 -9.10 -11.24
CA LEU A 76 -4.71 -9.48 -10.07
C LEU A 76 -5.33 -10.62 -9.29
N ARG A 77 -6.67 -10.72 -9.22
CA ARG A 77 -7.36 -11.88 -8.64
C ARG A 77 -7.03 -13.17 -9.39
N GLN A 78 -7.08 -13.16 -10.73
CA GLN A 78 -6.73 -14.33 -11.52
C GLN A 78 -5.26 -14.74 -11.31
N ARG A 79 -4.35 -13.78 -11.14
CA ARG A 79 -2.95 -14.07 -10.80
C ARG A 79 -2.82 -14.66 -9.39
N ALA A 80 -3.50 -14.10 -8.40
CA ALA A 80 -3.52 -14.63 -7.03
C ALA A 80 -4.06 -16.07 -6.98
N GLU A 81 -5.15 -16.36 -7.71
CA GLU A 81 -5.72 -17.71 -7.82
C GLU A 81 -4.72 -18.72 -8.41
N ARG A 82 -3.95 -18.33 -9.45
CA ARG A 82 -2.89 -19.18 -10.02
C ARG A 82 -1.76 -19.46 -9.05
N LEU A 83 -1.56 -18.59 -8.06
CA LEU A 83 -0.59 -18.76 -6.98
C LEU A 83 -1.18 -19.54 -5.78
N GLY A 84 -2.44 -19.96 -5.85
CA GLY A 84 -3.11 -20.71 -4.78
C GLY A 84 -3.78 -19.86 -3.70
N TYR A 85 -3.87 -18.54 -3.90
CA TYR A 85 -4.53 -17.64 -2.96
C TYR A 85 -6.00 -17.41 -3.30
N THR A 86 -6.79 -17.12 -2.26
CA THR A 86 -8.18 -16.77 -2.41
C THR A 86 -8.35 -15.27 -2.68
N ARG A 87 -9.54 -14.89 -3.17
CA ARG A 87 -9.96 -13.49 -3.25
C ARG A 87 -9.87 -12.75 -1.92
N ASN A 88 -10.15 -13.43 -0.80
CA ASN A 88 -10.13 -12.81 0.51
C ASN A 88 -8.70 -12.51 0.96
N ASP A 89 -7.74 -13.36 0.62
CA ASP A 89 -6.32 -13.14 0.95
C ASP A 89 -5.77 -11.91 0.23
N LEU A 90 -6.04 -11.78 -1.09
CA LEU A 90 -5.68 -10.58 -1.83
C LEU A 90 -6.35 -9.33 -1.27
N ARG A 91 -7.65 -9.41 -0.91
CA ARG A 91 -8.36 -8.27 -0.30
C ARG A 91 -7.76 -7.89 1.05
N GLN A 92 -7.30 -8.87 1.84
CA GLN A 92 -6.65 -8.61 3.11
C GLN A 92 -5.29 -7.96 2.91
N ALA A 93 -4.47 -8.43 1.96
CA ALA A 93 -3.19 -7.81 1.63
C ALA A 93 -3.35 -6.35 1.17
N MET A 94 -4.32 -6.07 0.29
CA MET A 94 -4.63 -4.69 -0.12
C MET A 94 -5.05 -3.80 1.05
N ARG A 95 -5.78 -4.34 2.03
CA ARG A 95 -6.16 -3.61 3.25
C ARG A 95 -4.98 -3.35 4.17
N ASN A 96 -4.03 -4.29 4.26
CA ASN A 96 -2.86 -4.15 5.11
C ASN A 96 -1.81 -3.19 4.51
N TYR A 97 -1.84 -2.99 3.19
CA TYR A 97 -0.94 -2.09 2.49
C TYR A 97 -1.24 -0.61 2.72
N LYS A 98 -2.50 -0.27 3.02
CA LYS A 98 -2.98 1.11 3.23
C LYS A 98 -3.26 1.38 4.70
#